data_AF-A0A0S8E8R5-F1
#
_entry.id   AF-A0A0S8E8R5-F1
#
_cell.length_a   1.000
_cell.length_b   1.000
_cell.length_c   1.000
_cell.angle_alpha   90.00
_cell.angle_beta   90.00
_cell.angle_gamma   90.00
#
_symmetry.space_group_name_H-M   'P 1'
#
loop_
_entity.id
_entity.type
_entity.pdbx_description
1 polymer ?
#
loop_
_entity_poly.entity_id
_entity_poly.type
_entity_poly.pdbx_seq_one_letter_code
_entity_poly.pdbx_strand_id
1 'polypeptide(L)'
;MKMARINNECRRIRTLLYSAASKRFGPDAGWFQKHVVGCPRCRRRLAAFHKVDLAFSLVKSQPHKLDLMARANARAIAVLKHSLRAEPEVPNLKTKLPEPKLPEIFRGCGRAVANAAACAAILLLMKIGVLSSMNQFHSTGQKGMEHYYAKRIGEDLAGEIFGRDAKQPSSANSDRVFGA
;
A
#
# COMPACT_ATOMS: atom_id res chain seq x y z
N MET A 1 -5.87 30.98 22.25
CA MET A 1 -4.78 30.04 21.87
C MET A 1 -4.35 29.02 22.95
N LYS A 2 -4.90 28.99 24.18
CA LYS A 2 -4.47 28.02 25.22
C LYS A 2 -5.10 26.61 25.12
N MET A 3 -6.24 26.46 24.45
CA MET A 3 -6.98 25.17 24.35
C MET A 3 -6.27 24.10 23.52
N ALA A 4 -5.49 24.48 22.49
CA ALA A 4 -4.82 23.51 21.62
C ALA A 4 -3.66 22.76 22.31
N ARG A 5 -3.07 23.34 23.37
CA ARG A 5 -1.91 22.78 24.08
C ARG A 5 -2.31 21.64 25.02
N ILE A 6 -3.43 21.79 25.72
CA ILE A 6 -3.97 20.79 26.68
C ILE A 6 -4.31 19.47 25.97
N ASN A 7 -4.82 19.55 24.74
CA ASN A 7 -5.23 18.37 23.97
C ASN A 7 -4.03 17.47 23.58
N ASN A 8 -2.86 18.06 23.37
CA ASN A 8 -1.64 17.33 23.03
C ASN A 8 -1.01 16.63 24.24
N GLU A 9 -1.16 17.19 25.45
CA GLU A 9 -0.67 16.57 26.69
C GLU A 9 -1.51 15.36 27.09
N CYS A 10 -2.84 15.46 27.06
CA CYS A 10 -3.73 14.32 27.28
C CYS A 10 -3.46 13.18 26.29
N ARG A 11 -3.21 13.52 25.01
CA ARG A 11 -2.86 12.52 24.00
C ARG A 11 -1.53 11.83 24.32
N ARG A 12 -0.52 12.57 24.77
CA ARG A 12 0.81 12.06 25.13
C ARG A 12 0.77 11.19 26.40
N ILE A 13 0.01 11.61 27.42
CA ILE A 13 -0.19 10.82 28.64
C ILE A 13 -0.91 9.51 28.29
N ARG A 14 -1.94 9.57 27.44
CA ARG A 14 -2.68 8.38 27.01
C ARG A 14 -1.81 7.40 26.24
N THR A 15 -0.96 7.87 25.32
CA THR A 15 -0.01 6.99 24.62
C THR A 15 1.03 6.41 25.55
N LEU A 16 1.52 7.17 26.53
CA LEU A 16 2.45 6.67 27.54
C LEU A 16 1.81 5.57 28.39
N LEU A 17 0.61 5.82 28.94
CA LEU A 17 -0.15 4.82 29.70
C LEU A 17 -0.45 3.57 28.87
N TYR A 18 -0.89 3.73 27.62
CA TYR A 18 -1.15 2.61 26.73
C TYR A 18 0.13 1.81 26.44
N SER A 19 1.27 2.48 26.21
CA SER A 19 2.55 1.80 25.96
C SER A 19 3.08 1.08 27.20
N ALA A 20 2.91 1.66 28.40
CA ALA A 20 3.31 1.03 29.66
C ALA A 20 2.40 -0.17 29.99
N ALA A 21 1.09 -0.01 29.82
CA ALA A 21 0.12 -1.08 30.04
C ALA A 21 0.29 -2.22 29.04
N SER A 22 0.51 -1.93 27.75
CA SER A 22 0.74 -2.97 26.73
C SER A 22 2.08 -3.70 26.92
N LYS A 23 3.14 -3.02 27.40
CA LYS A 23 4.38 -3.73 27.78
C LYS A 23 4.18 -4.71 28.92
N ARG A 24 3.27 -4.41 29.86
CA ARG A 24 3.09 -5.20 31.08
C ARG A 24 1.99 -6.25 30.97
N PHE A 25 0.92 -5.97 30.22
CA PHE A 25 -0.27 -6.80 30.10
C PHE A 25 -0.63 -7.14 28.65
N GLY A 26 0.16 -6.68 27.68
CA GLY A 26 -0.07 -6.98 26.28
C GLY A 26 0.36 -8.38 25.89
N PRO A 27 -0.08 -8.83 24.71
CA PRO A 27 0.27 -10.15 24.16
C PRO A 27 1.79 -10.30 23.93
N ASP A 28 2.50 -9.18 23.79
CA ASP A 28 3.95 -9.12 23.60
C ASP A 28 4.75 -9.10 24.92
N ALA A 29 4.07 -9.13 26.07
CA ALA A 29 4.76 -9.17 27.35
C ALA A 29 5.51 -10.51 27.50
N GLY A 30 6.83 -10.47 27.70
CA GLY A 30 7.65 -11.68 27.73
C GLY A 30 7.24 -12.71 28.79
N TRP A 31 6.66 -12.28 29.91
CA TRP A 31 6.12 -13.19 30.93
C TRP A 31 4.85 -13.91 30.44
N PHE A 32 3.98 -13.21 29.69
CA PHE A 32 2.74 -13.75 29.16
C PHE A 32 3.02 -14.82 28.11
N GLN A 33 3.96 -14.54 27.19
CA GLN A 33 4.38 -15.53 26.19
C GLN A 33 4.97 -16.79 26.83
N LYS A 34 5.89 -16.63 27.81
CA LYS A 34 6.43 -17.76 28.58
C LYS A 34 5.34 -18.57 29.27
N HIS A 35 4.33 -17.90 29.84
CA HIS A 35 3.19 -18.57 30.49
C HIS A 35 2.29 -19.31 29.50
N VAL A 36 1.97 -18.72 28.34
CA VAL A 36 1.10 -19.35 27.33
C VAL A 36 1.73 -20.60 26.73
N VAL A 37 3.06 -20.62 26.55
CA VAL A 37 3.79 -21.81 26.09
C VAL A 37 3.66 -22.96 27.11
N GLY A 38 3.71 -22.66 28.41
CA GLY A 38 3.62 -23.66 29.48
C GLY A 38 2.18 -24.04 29.90
N CYS A 39 1.16 -23.25 29.54
CA CYS A 39 -0.21 -23.45 30.05
C CYS A 39 -1.22 -23.76 28.93
N PRO A 40 -1.70 -25.02 28.81
CA PRO A 40 -2.63 -25.41 27.75
C PRO A 40 -4.02 -24.75 27.88
N ARG A 41 -4.47 -24.40 29.09
CA ARG A 41 -5.73 -23.66 29.31
C ARG A 41 -5.65 -22.25 28.73
N CYS A 42 -4.56 -21.54 28.99
CA CYS A 42 -4.34 -20.19 28.46
C CYS A 42 -4.14 -20.22 26.94
N ARG A 43 -3.44 -21.22 26.40
CA ARG A 43 -3.33 -21.44 24.95
C ARG A 43 -4.68 -21.63 24.26
N ARG A 44 -5.57 -22.45 24.84
CA ARG A 44 -6.94 -22.65 24.29
C ARG A 44 -7.77 -21.37 24.35
N ARG A 45 -7.68 -20.63 25.46
CA ARG A 45 -8.36 -19.32 25.59
C ARG A 45 -7.86 -18.32 24.55
N LEU A 46 -6.54 -18.21 24.39
CA LEU A 46 -5.93 -17.31 23.41
C LEU A 46 -6.32 -17.69 21.97
N ALA A 47 -6.34 -18.99 21.64
CA ALA A 47 -6.81 -19.45 20.33
C ALA A 47 -8.30 -19.13 20.09
N ALA A 48 -9.14 -19.21 21.12
CA ALA A 48 -10.54 -18.79 21.02
C ALA A 48 -10.67 -17.27 20.82
N PHE A 49 -9.88 -16.47 21.55
CA PHE A 49 -9.84 -15.02 21.36
C PHE A 49 -9.35 -14.61 19.98
N HIS A 50 -8.30 -15.26 19.44
CA HIS A 50 -7.85 -15.01 18.07
C HIS A 50 -8.92 -15.35 17.03
N LYS A 51 -9.73 -16.40 17.25
CA LYS A 51 -10.88 -16.68 16.37
C LYS A 51 -11.93 -15.59 16.44
N VAL A 52 -12.18 -15.01 17.61
CA VAL A 52 -13.11 -13.88 17.77
C VAL A 52 -12.55 -12.61 17.12
N ASP A 53 -11.26 -12.32 17.29
CA ASP A 53 -10.63 -11.15 16.68
C ASP A 53 -10.55 -11.27 15.16
N LEU A 54 -10.28 -12.48 14.65
CA LEU A 54 -10.32 -12.78 13.22
C LEU A 54 -11.76 -12.72 12.68
N ALA A 55 -12.75 -13.25 13.41
CA ALA A 55 -14.16 -13.11 13.05
C ALA A 55 -14.61 -11.64 13.06
N PHE A 56 -14.17 -10.85 14.04
CA PHE A 56 -14.48 -9.42 14.13
C PHE A 56 -13.79 -8.63 13.01
N SER A 57 -12.54 -9.00 12.67
CA SER A 57 -11.81 -8.43 11.54
C SER A 57 -12.46 -8.79 10.20
N LEU A 58 -12.94 -10.03 10.05
CA LEU A 58 -13.70 -10.47 8.89
C LEU A 58 -15.02 -9.71 8.78
N VAL A 59 -15.77 -9.58 9.87
CA VAL A 59 -16.97 -8.74 9.95
C VAL A 59 -16.62 -7.32 9.51
N LYS A 60 -15.62 -6.69 10.11
CA LYS A 60 -15.18 -5.33 9.77
C LYS A 60 -14.72 -5.17 8.31
N SER A 61 -14.20 -6.23 7.69
CA SER A 61 -13.74 -6.24 6.30
C SER A 61 -14.85 -6.49 5.28
N GLN A 62 -15.99 -7.04 5.70
CA GLN A 62 -17.12 -7.20 4.80
C GLN A 62 -17.73 -5.83 4.50
N PRO A 63 -18.16 -5.58 3.25
CA PRO A 63 -18.93 -4.39 2.92
C PRO A 63 -20.24 -4.44 3.70
N HIS A 64 -20.26 -3.81 4.87
CA HIS A 64 -21.46 -3.69 5.67
C HIS A 64 -22.47 -2.86 4.89
N LYS A 65 -23.73 -3.34 4.85
CA LYS A 65 -24.84 -2.52 4.35
C LYS A 65 -24.78 -1.19 5.10
N LEU A 66 -24.92 -0.07 4.38
CA LEU A 66 -24.83 1.30 4.92
C LEU A 66 -25.74 1.53 6.15
N ASP A 67 -26.73 0.66 6.34
CA ASP A 67 -27.70 0.60 7.43
C ASP A 67 -27.18 -0.05 8.74
N LEU A 68 -25.95 -0.57 8.80
CA LEU A 68 -25.46 -1.29 9.99
C LEU A 68 -25.39 -0.39 11.24
N MET A 69 -25.00 0.88 11.08
CA MET A 69 -24.98 1.85 12.17
C MET A 69 -26.39 2.24 12.62
N ALA A 70 -27.32 2.43 11.69
CA ALA A 70 -28.71 2.73 12.03
C ALA A 70 -29.37 1.56 12.78
N ARG A 71 -29.08 0.31 12.40
CA ARG A 71 -29.52 -0.88 13.15
C ARG A 71 -28.88 -0.99 14.53
N ALA A 72 -27.58 -0.73 14.64
CA ALA A 72 -26.89 -0.74 15.92
C ALA A 72 -27.47 0.32 16.88
N ASN A 73 -27.69 1.53 16.38
CA ASN A 73 -28.32 2.62 17.14
C ASN A 73 -29.75 2.24 17.55
N ALA A 74 -30.56 1.68 16.64
CA ALA A 74 -31.92 1.23 16.95
C ALA A 74 -31.93 0.17 18.06
N ARG A 75 -30.98 -0.78 18.05
CA ARG A 75 -30.83 -1.80 19.10
C ARG A 75 -30.34 -1.20 20.42
N ALA A 76 -29.39 -0.28 20.40
CA ALA A 76 -28.91 0.40 21.61
C ALA A 76 -30.03 1.21 22.28
N ILE A 77 -30.80 1.97 21.50
CA ILE A 77 -31.97 2.74 21.97
C ILE A 77 -33.03 1.79 22.57
N ALA A 78 -33.23 0.61 21.98
CA ALA A 78 -34.16 -0.40 22.48
C ALA A 78 -33.75 -1.05 23.82
N VAL A 79 -32.53 -0.81 24.31
CA VAL A 79 -32.07 -1.26 25.64
C VAL A 79 -32.15 -0.13 26.69
N LEU A 80 -32.29 1.13 26.28
CA LEU A 80 -32.40 2.26 27.21
C LEU A 80 -33.71 2.24 28.00
N LYS A 81 -33.74 2.91 29.17
CA LYS A 81 -34.97 3.12 29.95
C LYS A 81 -36.01 3.91 29.14
N HIS A 82 -37.29 3.71 29.44
CA HIS A 82 -38.39 4.32 28.66
C HIS A 82 -38.29 5.86 28.59
N SER A 83 -37.88 6.53 29.67
CA SER A 83 -37.70 7.99 29.70
C SER A 83 -36.70 8.48 28.65
N LEU A 84 -35.59 7.76 28.49
CA LEU A 84 -34.54 8.07 27.52
C LEU A 84 -34.91 7.72 26.07
N ARG A 85 -35.95 6.90 25.86
CA ARG A 85 -36.48 6.61 24.51
C ARG A 85 -37.45 7.68 24.01
N ALA A 86 -38.03 8.45 24.91
CA ALA A 86 -39.00 9.50 24.61
C ALA A 86 -38.34 10.87 24.37
N GLU A 87 -37.02 10.97 24.53
CA GLU A 87 -36.31 12.22 24.25
C GLU A 87 -36.41 12.61 22.76
N PRO A 88 -36.56 13.90 22.45
CA PRO A 88 -36.71 14.39 21.09
C PRO A 88 -35.45 14.18 20.22
N GLU A 89 -34.31 13.85 20.83
CA GLU A 89 -33.05 13.58 20.13
C GLU A 89 -32.94 12.14 19.60
N VAL A 90 -33.74 11.21 20.13
CA VAL A 90 -33.79 9.80 19.74
C VAL A 90 -34.17 9.57 18.26
N PRO A 91 -35.18 10.26 17.68
CA PRO A 91 -35.46 10.13 16.25
C PRO A 91 -34.30 10.62 15.37
N ASN A 92 -33.56 11.66 15.79
CA ASN A 92 -32.37 12.14 15.07
C ASN A 92 -31.22 11.12 15.12
N LEU A 93 -31.09 10.37 16.21
CA LEU A 93 -30.09 9.29 16.33
C LEU A 93 -30.43 8.06 15.46
N LYS A 94 -31.71 7.83 15.16
CA LYS A 94 -32.16 6.75 14.26
C LYS A 94 -31.91 7.08 12.79
N THR A 95 -31.99 8.36 12.41
CA THR A 95 -31.87 8.81 11.02
C THR A 95 -30.48 9.30 10.65
N LYS A 96 -29.62 9.62 11.62
CA LYS A 96 -28.21 9.94 11.36
C LYS A 96 -27.46 8.74 10.80
N LEU A 97 -27.33 8.70 9.47
CA LEU A 97 -26.31 7.89 8.82
C LEU A 97 -24.93 8.44 9.16
N PRO A 98 -23.89 7.59 9.23
CA PRO A 98 -22.53 8.07 9.27
C PRO A 98 -22.28 8.84 7.96
N GLU A 99 -22.20 10.17 8.04
CA GLU A 99 -21.67 10.95 6.93
C GLU A 99 -20.26 10.44 6.65
N PRO A 100 -20.00 9.85 5.48
CA PRO A 100 -18.66 9.43 5.16
C PRO A 100 -17.83 10.70 5.11
N LYS A 101 -16.88 10.82 6.05
CA LYS A 101 -15.93 11.92 6.02
C LYS A 101 -15.20 11.78 4.69
N LEU A 102 -15.34 12.76 3.80
CA LEU A 102 -14.66 12.81 2.50
C LEU A 102 -13.19 12.31 2.53
N PRO A 103 -12.36 12.62 3.55
CA PRO A 103 -11.00 12.08 3.62
C PRO A 103 -10.90 10.54 3.82
N GLU A 104 -11.91 9.85 4.34
CA GLU A 104 -11.92 8.39 4.42
C GLU A 104 -12.21 7.73 3.06
N ILE A 105 -13.02 8.36 2.21
CA ILE A 105 -13.27 7.90 0.84
C ILE A 105 -11.98 8.01 0.01
N PHE A 106 -11.28 9.15 0.09
CA PHE A 106 -10.03 9.37 -0.65
C PHE A 106 -8.86 8.49 -0.17
N ARG A 107 -8.91 7.99 1.07
CA ARG A 107 -7.87 7.10 1.62
C ARG A 107 -7.80 5.75 0.89
N GLY A 108 -8.91 5.29 0.30
CA GLY A 108 -8.94 4.10 -0.54
C GLY A 108 -8.22 4.29 -1.89
N CYS A 109 -8.39 5.45 -2.52
CA CYS A 109 -7.80 5.76 -3.82
C CYS A 109 -6.26 5.81 -3.78
N GLY A 110 -5.67 6.32 -2.69
CA GLY A 110 -4.22 6.46 -2.59
C GLY A 110 -3.46 5.14 -2.73
N ARG A 111 -4.02 4.03 -2.22
CA ARG A 111 -3.37 2.71 -2.29
C ARG A 111 -3.49 2.10 -3.70
N ALA A 112 -4.61 2.32 -4.38
CA ALA A 112 -4.79 1.90 -5.77
C ALA A 112 -3.85 2.66 -6.73
N VAL A 113 -3.72 3.98 -6.54
CA VAL A 113 -2.79 4.82 -7.32
C VAL A 113 -1.34 4.43 -7.07
N ALA A 114 -0.96 4.17 -5.82
CA ALA A 114 0.40 3.72 -5.49
C ALA A 114 0.75 2.38 -6.16
N ASN A 115 -0.18 1.41 -6.15
CA ASN A 115 0.02 0.13 -6.82
C ASN A 115 0.11 0.28 -8.34
N ALA A 116 -0.72 1.13 -8.94
CA ALA A 116 -0.67 1.42 -10.38
C ALA A 116 0.65 2.10 -10.77
N ALA A 117 1.11 3.07 -9.97
CA ALA A 117 2.39 3.74 -10.17
C ALA A 117 3.58 2.77 -10.05
N ALA A 118 3.56 1.87 -9.07
CA ALA A 118 4.58 0.83 -8.92
C ALA A 118 4.61 -0.11 -10.15
N CYS A 119 3.44 -0.51 -10.66
CA CYS A 119 3.34 -1.35 -11.85
C CYS A 119 3.88 -0.62 -13.10
N ALA A 120 3.52 0.65 -13.29
CA ALA A 120 4.04 1.48 -14.37
C ALA A 120 5.57 1.65 -14.29
N ALA A 121 6.12 1.85 -13.08
CA ALA A 121 7.56 1.95 -12.88
C ALA A 121 8.30 0.65 -13.27
N ILE A 122 7.76 -0.51 -12.91
CA ILE A 122 8.33 -1.81 -13.30
C ILE A 122 8.32 -1.98 -14.83
N LEU A 123 7.22 -1.63 -15.50
CA LEU A 123 7.12 -1.70 -16.96
C LEU A 123 8.14 -0.78 -17.66
N LEU A 124 8.33 0.44 -17.15
CA LEU A 124 9.33 1.38 -17.67
C LEU A 124 10.75 0.84 -17.49
N LEU A 125 11.06 0.30 -16.30
CA LEU A 125 12.37 -0.31 -16.04
C LEU A 125 12.65 -1.51 -16.95
N MET A 126 11.66 -2.38 -17.18
CA MET A 126 11.78 -3.48 -18.13
C MET A 126 12.04 -2.96 -19.55
N LYS A 127 11.29 -1.95 -20.01
CA LYS A 127 11.45 -1.40 -21.36
C LYS A 127 12.83 -0.77 -21.56
N ILE A 128 13.32 -0.03 -20.57
CA ILE A 128 14.66 0.57 -20.59
C ILE A 128 15.75 -0.52 -20.58
N GLY A 129 15.61 -1.54 -19.74
CA GLY A 129 16.55 -2.66 -19.67
C GLY A 129 16.64 -3.45 -20.98
N VAL A 130 15.50 -3.74 -21.62
CA VAL A 130 15.45 -4.43 -22.92
C VAL A 130 16.12 -3.60 -24.01
N LEU A 131 15.83 -2.30 -24.09
CA LEU A 131 16.44 -1.42 -25.09
C LEU A 131 17.96 -1.27 -24.90
N SER A 132 18.41 -1.17 -23.64
CA SER A 132 19.84 -1.10 -23.31
C SER A 132 20.57 -2.39 -23.70
N SER A 133 19.98 -3.55 -23.39
CA SER A 133 20.52 -4.86 -23.75
C SER A 133 20.60 -5.04 -25.27
N MET A 134 19.58 -4.61 -26.01
CA MET A 134 19.56 -4.71 -27.47
C MET A 134 20.67 -3.88 -28.14
N ASN A 135 20.91 -2.66 -27.64
CA ASN A 135 22.04 -1.83 -28.11
C ASN A 135 23.40 -2.47 -27.79
N GLN A 136 23.52 -3.13 -26.64
CA GLN A 136 24.74 -3.84 -26.27
C GLN A 136 24.97 -5.06 -27.18
N PHE A 137 23.92 -5.83 -27.50
CA PHE A 137 24.02 -6.94 -28.45
C PHE A 137 24.37 -6.48 -29.86
N HIS A 138 23.81 -5.36 -30.32
CA HIS A 138 24.15 -4.81 -31.62
C HIS A 138 25.62 -4.42 -31.72
N SER A 139 26.14 -3.68 -30.73
CA SER A 139 27.55 -3.25 -30.73
C SER A 139 28.54 -4.40 -30.52
N THR A 140 28.20 -5.35 -29.65
CA THR A 140 29.05 -6.54 -29.41
C THR A 140 29.01 -7.50 -30.59
N GLY A 141 27.82 -7.70 -31.17
CA GLY A 141 27.63 -8.52 -32.37
C GLY A 141 28.37 -7.96 -33.58
N GLN A 142 28.30 -6.65 -33.79
CA GLN A 142 29.03 -5.98 -34.86
C GLN A 142 30.55 -6.18 -34.72
N LYS A 143 31.11 -5.96 -33.52
CA LYS A 143 32.55 -6.23 -33.25
C LYS A 143 32.92 -7.70 -33.45
N GLY A 144 32.05 -8.61 -33.03
CA GLY A 144 32.26 -10.05 -33.21
C GLY A 144 32.26 -10.47 -34.69
N MET A 145 31.36 -9.87 -35.49
CA MET A 145 31.33 -10.06 -36.94
C MET A 145 32.58 -9.50 -37.60
N GLU A 146 32.95 -8.24 -37.32
CA GLU A 146 34.17 -7.61 -37.84
C GLU A 146 35.40 -8.48 -37.56
N HIS A 147 35.56 -8.97 -36.33
CA HIS A 147 36.67 -9.84 -35.94
C HIS A 147 36.64 -11.20 -36.67
N TYR A 148 35.45 -11.80 -36.85
CA TYR A 148 35.31 -13.06 -37.59
C TYR A 148 35.73 -12.91 -39.06
N TYR A 149 35.28 -11.84 -39.72
CA TYR A 149 35.58 -11.55 -41.11
C TYR A 149 37.04 -11.16 -41.34
N ALA A 150 37.62 -10.33 -40.47
CA ALA A 150 39.05 -9.99 -40.51
C ALA A 150 39.92 -11.24 -40.44
N LYS A 151 39.57 -12.20 -39.57
CA LYS A 151 40.30 -13.47 -39.43
C LYS A 151 40.15 -14.41 -40.63
N ARG A 152 39.03 -14.34 -41.37
CA ARG A 152 38.72 -15.25 -42.49
C ARG A 152 39.19 -14.73 -43.85
N ILE A 153 39.11 -13.42 -44.08
CA ILE A 153 39.24 -12.81 -45.42
C ILE A 153 40.39 -11.79 -45.48
N GLY A 154 41.02 -11.47 -44.34
CA GLY A 154 42.07 -10.46 -44.23
C GLY A 154 41.52 -9.09 -43.81
N GLU A 155 42.37 -8.30 -43.14
CA GLU A 155 41.98 -7.00 -42.58
C GLU A 155 41.56 -5.98 -43.65
N ASP A 156 42.18 -6.01 -44.83
CA ASP A 156 41.90 -5.05 -45.91
C ASP A 156 40.47 -5.17 -46.45
N LEU A 157 39.96 -6.39 -46.67
CA LEU A 157 38.60 -6.61 -47.17
C LEU A 157 37.54 -6.37 -46.09
N ALA A 158 37.83 -6.72 -44.83
CA ALA A 158 36.92 -6.46 -43.72
C ALA A 158 36.77 -4.96 -43.49
N GLY A 159 37.87 -4.20 -43.62
CA GLY A 159 37.87 -2.75 -43.56
C GLY A 159 37.02 -2.10 -44.66
N GLU A 160 36.88 -2.70 -45.84
CA GLU A 160 36.06 -2.15 -46.93
C GLU A 160 34.56 -2.47 -46.76
N ILE A 161 34.22 -3.65 -46.21
CA ILE A 161 32.83 -4.07 -45.97
C ILE A 161 32.20 -3.30 -44.79
N PHE A 162 32.98 -3.05 -43.73
CA PHE A 162 32.49 -2.39 -42.51
C PHE A 162 32.96 -0.94 -42.38
N GLY A 163 34.03 -0.56 -43.08
CA GLY A 163 34.60 0.78 -43.05
C GLY A 163 34.41 1.49 -44.38
N ARG A 164 33.25 2.13 -44.56
CA ARG A 164 33.11 3.52 -45.03
C ARG A 164 31.63 3.86 -45.17
N ASP A 165 31.33 5.12 -44.87
CA ASP A 165 30.04 5.82 -45.01
C ASP A 165 29.01 5.78 -43.87
N ALA A 166 29.41 5.56 -42.62
CA ALA A 166 28.63 6.07 -41.48
C ALA A 166 28.89 7.58 -41.28
N LYS A 167 28.61 8.39 -42.31
CA LYS A 167 28.38 9.82 -42.13
C LYS A 167 27.05 9.94 -41.39
N GLN A 168 27.14 9.94 -40.07
CA GLN A 168 26.02 10.08 -39.14
C GLN A 168 25.10 11.22 -39.63
N PRO A 169 23.82 10.96 -39.98
CA PRO A 169 22.91 12.03 -40.34
C PRO A 169 22.77 12.95 -39.13
N SER A 170 23.14 14.21 -39.34
CA SER A 170 23.01 15.31 -38.37
C SER A 170 21.66 15.24 -37.66
N SER A 171 21.68 15.13 -36.33
CA SER A 171 20.52 15.00 -35.45
C SER A 171 19.66 16.26 -35.33
N ALA A 172 19.67 17.13 -36.34
CA ALA A 172 18.93 18.37 -36.37
C ALA A 172 17.51 18.16 -36.93
N ASN A 173 16.63 17.42 -36.23
CA ASN A 173 15.16 17.55 -36.37
C ASN A 173 14.30 16.63 -35.45
N SER A 174 14.61 16.53 -34.15
CA SER A 174 13.77 15.74 -33.22
C SER A 174 12.99 16.58 -32.18
N ASP A 175 12.78 17.88 -32.42
CA ASP A 175 12.06 18.78 -31.49
C ASP A 175 10.62 19.16 -31.92
N ARG A 176 10.00 18.42 -32.85
CA ARG A 176 8.64 18.75 -33.32
C ARG A 176 7.66 17.58 -33.38
N VAL A 177 7.53 16.77 -32.33
CA VAL A 177 6.37 15.86 -32.22
C VAL A 177 5.96 15.64 -30.77
N PHE A 178 5.47 16.66 -30.06
CA PHE A 178 4.52 16.47 -28.95
C PHE A 178 3.72 17.77 -28.74
N GLY A 179 2.59 17.87 -29.44
CA GLY A 179 1.59 18.91 -29.25
C GLY A 179 0.23 18.39 -29.72
N ALA A 180 -0.51 17.77 -28.81
CA ALA A 180 -1.97 17.65 -28.75
C ALA A 180 -2.35 16.92 -27.46
#